data_AF-A0A0F9LFA4-F1
#
_entry.id   AF-A0A0F9LFA4-F1
#
_cell.length_a   1.000
_cell.length_b   1.000
_cell.length_c   1.000
_cell.angle_alpha   90.00
_cell.angle_beta   90.00
_cell.angle_gamma   90.00
#
_symmetry.space_group_name_H-M   'P 1'
#
loop_
_entity.id
_entity.type
_entity.pdbx_description
1 polymer ?
#
loop_
_entity_poly.entity_id
_entity_poly.type
_entity_poly.pdbx_seq_one_letter_code
_entity_poly.pdbx_strand_id
1 'polypeptide(L)'
;METKEITTTGGHKAVIKSFITARDMRVLKDMYLAVAKFDGKGGEIFDVDVAKANEIENKTLELIVVSLDEKTEGLIEELLDLPAADYNEIFDAVQGIAGFDKKKEN
;
A
#
# COMPACT_ATOMS: atom_id res chain seq x y z
N MET A 1 2.99 -9.84 16.57
CA MET A 1 2.49 -9.35 15.27
C MET A 1 2.93 -10.39 14.26
N GLU A 2 2.03 -10.88 13.41
CA GLU A 2 2.40 -11.92 12.44
C GLU A 2 2.94 -11.26 11.17
N THR A 3 4.08 -11.74 10.69
CA THR A 3 4.80 -11.20 9.53
C THR A 3 5.19 -12.34 8.60
N LYS A 4 5.33 -12.02 7.32
CA LYS A 4 5.89 -12.91 6.31
C LYS A 4 7.04 -12.22 5.60
N GLU A 5 8.00 -13.01 5.17
CA GLU A 5 9.13 -12.54 4.36
C GLU A 5 8.80 -12.74 2.87
N ILE A 6 9.22 -11.77 2.07
CA ILE A 6 9.23 -11.87 0.61
C ILE A 6 10.63 -11.56 0.11
N THR A 7 11.07 -12.29 -0.91
CA THR A 7 12.30 -12.01 -1.63
C THR A 7 11.93 -11.70 -3.06
N THR A 8 12.31 -10.52 -3.54
CA THR A 8 12.05 -10.10 -4.91
C THR A 8 12.97 -10.84 -5.88
N THR A 9 12.64 -10.81 -7.17
CA THR A 9 13.52 -11.40 -8.20
C THR A 9 14.90 -10.73 -8.28
N GLY A 10 15.01 -9.44 -7.95
CA GLY A 10 16.27 -8.70 -7.81
C GLY A 10 17.06 -9.02 -6.55
N GLY A 11 16.49 -9.82 -5.63
CA GLY A 11 17.17 -10.28 -4.42
C GLY A 11 16.95 -9.41 -3.17
N HIS A 12 16.07 -8.41 -3.25
CA HIS A 12 15.70 -7.59 -2.09
C HIS A 12 14.78 -8.37 -1.15
N LYS A 13 14.99 -8.22 0.16
CA LYS A 13 14.23 -8.93 1.18
C LYS A 13 13.34 -7.95 1.94
N ALA A 14 12.03 -8.08 1.78
CA ALA A 14 11.06 -7.31 2.55
C ALA A 14 10.34 -8.19 3.58
N VAL A 15 10.12 -7.65 4.77
CA VAL A 15 9.25 -8.24 5.79
C VAL A 15 7.98 -7.43 5.82
N ILE A 16 6.84 -8.09 5.58
CA ILE A 16 5.53 -7.44 5.56
C ILE A 16 4.57 -8.10 6.55
N LYS A 17 3.61 -7.34 7.06
CA LYS A 17 2.56 -7.87 7.94
C LYS A 17 1.74 -8.94 7.22
N SER A 18 1.32 -9.98 7.92
CA SER A 18 0.43 -11.00 7.33
C SER A 18 -1.01 -10.48 7.13
N PHE A 19 -1.42 -9.49 7.92
CA PHE A 19 -2.74 -8.87 7.88
C PHE A 19 -2.67 -7.41 8.36
N ILE A 20 -3.63 -6.59 7.92
CA ILE A 20 -3.88 -5.27 8.52
C ILE A 20 -4.92 -5.38 9.64
N THR A 21 -4.78 -4.55 10.67
CA THR A 21 -5.75 -4.50 11.76
C THR A 21 -6.93 -3.59 11.41
N ALA A 22 -8.02 -3.67 12.19
CA ALA A 22 -9.14 -2.72 12.06
C ALA A 22 -8.71 -1.25 12.24
N ARG A 23 -7.64 -0.99 13.00
CA ARG A 23 -7.07 0.34 13.17
C ARG A 23 -6.42 0.83 11.87
N ASP A 24 -5.62 -0.01 11.23
CA ASP A 24 -4.96 0.30 9.96
C ASP A 24 -5.99 0.52 8.86
N MET A 25 -7.00 -0.37 8.78
CA MET A 25 -8.10 -0.25 7.83
C MET A 25 -8.87 1.06 8.00
N ARG A 26 -9.12 1.49 9.24
CA ARG A 26 -9.81 2.76 9.50
C ARG A 26 -9.00 3.95 8.99
N VAL A 27 -7.68 3.97 9.22
CA VAL A 27 -6.79 5.03 8.71
C VAL A 27 -6.86 5.12 7.18
N LEU A 28 -6.72 3.98 6.50
CA LEU A 28 -6.77 3.95 5.04
C LEU A 28 -8.13 4.39 4.52
N LYS A 29 -9.22 3.89 5.11
CA LYS A 29 -10.59 4.28 4.74
C LYS A 29 -10.82 5.78 4.90
N ASP A 30 -10.35 6.38 5.99
CA ASP A 30 -10.50 7.81 6.25
C ASP A 30 -9.77 8.64 5.17
N MET A 31 -8.57 8.20 4.75
CA MET A 31 -7.85 8.85 3.64
C MET A 31 -8.56 8.68 2.29
N TYR A 32 -9.07 7.48 1.98
CA TYR A 32 -9.86 7.24 0.78
C TYR A 32 -11.13 8.10 0.73
N LEU A 33 -11.83 8.24 1.85
CA LEU A 33 -13.02 9.09 1.92
C LEU A 33 -12.69 10.58 1.78
N ALA A 34 -11.51 11.01 2.24
CA ALA A 34 -11.05 12.39 2.08
C ALA A 34 -10.73 12.76 0.62
N VAL A 35 -10.40 11.78 -0.22
CA VAL A 35 -10.19 11.97 -1.67
C VAL A 35 -11.48 11.81 -2.48
N ALA A 36 -12.45 11.05 -1.98
CA ALA A 36 -13.74 10.88 -2.63
C ALA A 36 -14.54 12.20 -2.61
N LYS A 37 -14.54 12.93 -3.74
CA LYS A 37 -15.48 14.03 -3.97
C LYS A 37 -16.83 13.45 -4.39
N PHE A 38 -17.88 13.66 -3.60
CA PHE A 38 -19.24 13.31 -4.00
C PHE A 38 -19.81 14.43 -4.88
N ASP A 39 -20.14 14.14 -6.14
CA ASP A 39 -20.96 15.03 -6.96
C ASP A 39 -22.39 15.03 -6.41
N GLY A 40 -22.91 16.20 -6.07
CA GLY A 40 -24.28 16.40 -5.62
C GLY A 40 -25.36 16.05 -6.67
N LYS A 41 -24.98 15.62 -7.87
CA LYS A 41 -25.89 15.18 -8.95
C LYS A 41 -25.96 13.66 -9.17
N GLY A 42 -25.29 12.85 -8.34
CA GLY A 42 -25.44 11.40 -8.35
C GLY A 42 -24.60 10.65 -9.41
N GLY A 43 -23.56 11.27 -9.96
CA GLY A 43 -22.53 10.60 -10.74
C GLY A 43 -21.18 10.69 -10.03
N GLU A 44 -20.49 9.58 -9.77
CA GLU A 44 -19.15 9.61 -9.18
C GLU A 44 -18.15 10.26 -10.14
N ILE A 45 -17.76 11.51 -9.88
CA ILE A 45 -16.58 12.10 -10.54
C ILE A 45 -15.37 11.75 -9.68
N PHE A 46 -14.65 10.71 -10.08
CA PHE A 46 -13.32 10.40 -9.56
C PHE A 46 -12.30 11.42 -10.09
N ASP A 47 -12.36 12.64 -9.58
CA ASP A 47 -11.26 13.61 -9.71
C ASP A 47 -10.19 13.23 -8.66
N VAL A 48 -9.54 12.10 -8.93
CA VAL A 48 -8.48 11.57 -8.06
C VAL A 48 -7.25 12.43 -8.28
N ASP A 49 -7.03 13.34 -7.34
CA ASP A 49 -5.78 14.08 -7.21
C ASP A 49 -4.63 13.07 -7.06
N VAL A 50 -3.76 13.00 -8.08
CA VAL A 50 -2.64 12.05 -8.15
C VAL A 50 -1.73 12.19 -6.93
N ALA A 51 -1.55 13.40 -6.40
CA ALA A 51 -0.75 13.61 -5.19
C ALA A 51 -1.36 12.88 -3.99
N LYS A 52 -2.68 12.92 -3.85
CA LYS A 52 -3.39 12.23 -2.76
C LYS A 52 -3.44 10.72 -2.95
N ALA A 53 -3.49 10.24 -4.19
CA ALA A 53 -3.35 8.82 -4.49
C ALA A 53 -2.00 8.28 -4.02
N ASN A 54 -0.91 9.02 -4.31
CA ASN A 54 0.44 8.67 -3.86
C ASN A 54 0.56 8.71 -2.33
N GLU A 55 -0.09 9.67 -1.66
CA GLU A 55 -0.11 9.71 -0.18
C GLU A 55 -0.78 8.47 0.42
N ILE A 56 -1.88 7.99 -0.16
CA ILE A 56 -2.57 6.78 0.28
C ILE A 56 -1.69 5.55 0.04
N GLU A 57 -1.01 5.49 -1.10
CA GLU A 57 -0.08 4.42 -1.44
C GLU A 57 1.07 4.33 -0.45
N ASN A 58 1.75 5.47 -0.21
CA ASN A 58 2.81 5.59 0.77
C ASN A 58 2.31 5.18 2.15
N LYS A 59 1.11 5.60 2.55
CA LYS A 59 0.56 5.21 3.84
C LYS A 59 0.30 3.71 3.95
N THR A 60 -0.15 3.10 2.86
CA THR A 60 -0.38 1.65 2.79
C THR A 60 0.94 0.89 2.97
N LEU A 61 2.00 1.33 2.28
CA LEU A 61 3.35 0.80 2.42
C LEU A 61 3.87 0.95 3.86
N GLU A 62 3.79 2.15 4.44
CA GLU A 62 4.20 2.41 5.84
C GLU A 62 3.48 1.50 6.85
N LEU A 63 2.20 1.23 6.60
CA LEU A 63 1.40 0.42 7.50
C LEU A 63 1.72 -1.06 7.38
N ILE A 64 2.22 -1.55 6.25
CA ILE A 64 2.31 -2.99 5.98
C ILE A 64 3.76 -3.48 5.93
N VAL A 65 4.69 -2.67 5.41
CA VAL A 65 6.11 -3.01 5.35
C VAL A 65 6.74 -2.76 6.72
N VAL A 66 7.40 -3.79 7.24
CA VAL A 66 8.06 -3.77 8.55
C VAL A 66 9.57 -3.54 8.39
N SER A 67 10.16 -4.14 7.38
CA SER A 67 11.56 -3.91 7.03
C SER A 67 11.85 -4.18 5.55
N LEU A 68 12.91 -3.56 5.04
CA LEU A 68 13.48 -3.81 3.72
C LEU A 68 15.00 -3.92 3.87
N ASP A 69 15.58 -5.05 3.44
CA ASP A 69 17.03 -5.32 3.55
C ASP A 69 17.59 -4.98 4.94
N GLU A 70 16.91 -5.50 5.97
CA GLU A 70 17.23 -5.30 7.40
C GLU A 70 17.03 -3.86 7.92
N LYS A 71 16.73 -2.88 7.06
CA LYS A 71 16.36 -1.52 7.47
C LYS A 71 14.91 -1.48 7.93
N THR A 72 14.64 -0.70 8.98
CA THR A 72 13.29 -0.52 9.56
C THR A 72 12.83 0.94 9.55
N GLU A 73 13.70 1.86 9.12
CA GLU A 73 13.47 3.30 9.06
C GLU A 73 13.67 3.79 7.63
N GLY A 74 13.03 4.89 7.24
CA GLY A 74 13.13 5.44 5.89
C GLY A 74 12.63 4.48 4.80
N LEU A 75 11.68 3.60 5.15
CA LEU A 75 11.26 2.50 4.28
C LEU A 75 10.65 2.99 2.95
N ILE A 76 9.98 4.14 2.96
CA ILE A 76 9.34 4.67 1.76
C ILE A 76 10.40 5.13 0.76
N GLU A 77 11.39 5.88 1.21
CA GLU A 77 12.51 6.32 0.38
C GLU A 77 13.25 5.12 -0.20
N GLU A 78 13.55 4.12 0.62
CA GLU A 78 14.24 2.90 0.18
C GLU A 78 13.42 2.10 -0.82
N LEU A 79 12.10 1.99 -0.63
CA LEU A 79 11.20 1.33 -1.59
C LEU A 79 11.14 2.07 -2.93
N LEU A 80 11.11 3.40 -2.90
CA LEU A 80 11.05 4.23 -4.11
C LEU A 80 12.39 4.25 -4.87
N ASP A 81 13.50 3.93 -4.21
CA ASP A 81 14.83 3.79 -4.83
C ASP A 81 15.07 2.39 -5.42
N LEU A 82 14.17 1.42 -5.19
CA LEU A 82 14.27 0.08 -5.77
C LEU A 82 14.08 0.10 -7.30
N PRO A 83 14.66 -0.89 -8.01
CA PRO A 83 14.23 -1.17 -9.38
C PRO A 83 12.72 -1.38 -9.44
N ALA A 84 12.08 -0.82 -10.47
CA ALA A 84 10.62 -0.84 -10.61
C ALA A 84 10.02 -2.26 -10.54
N ALA A 85 10.75 -3.28 -11.01
CA ALA A 85 10.31 -4.67 -10.91
C ALA A 85 10.21 -5.14 -9.45
N ASP A 86 11.25 -4.88 -8.65
CA ASP A 86 11.29 -5.23 -7.22
C ASP A 86 10.24 -4.46 -6.43
N TYR A 87 10.09 -3.16 -6.71
CA TYR A 87 9.03 -2.34 -6.12
C TYR A 87 7.65 -2.95 -6.38
N ASN A 88 7.34 -3.28 -7.64
CA ASN A 88 6.03 -3.82 -8.02
C ASN A 88 5.74 -5.17 -7.33
N GLU A 89 6.73 -6.06 -7.23
CA GLU A 89 6.58 -7.34 -6.54
C GLU A 89 6.22 -7.15 -5.05
N ILE A 90 6.89 -6.21 -4.38
CA ILE A 90 6.60 -5.86 -2.98
C ILE A 90 5.22 -5.21 -2.88
N PHE A 91 4.93 -4.27 -3.76
CA PHE A 91 3.68 -3.53 -3.77
C PHE A 91 2.47 -4.44 -3.99
N ASP A 92 2.54 -5.37 -4.93
CA ASP A 92 1.49 -6.37 -5.17
C ASP A 92 1.25 -7.24 -3.94
N ALA A 93 2.33 -7.66 -3.26
CA ALA A 93 2.23 -8.43 -2.02
C ALA A 93 1.54 -7.63 -0.90
N VAL A 94 1.83 -6.32 -0.82
CA VAL A 94 1.21 -5.37 0.12
C VAL A 94 -0.27 -5.17 -0.21
N GLN A 95 -0.63 -4.95 -1.47
CA GLN A 95 -2.00 -4.78 -1.94
C GLN A 95 -2.88 -5.99 -1.62
N GLY A 96 -2.33 -7.20 -1.78
CA GLY A 96 -3.00 -8.44 -1.41
C GLY A 96 -3.33 -8.56 0.08
N ILE A 97 -2.60 -7.86 0.96
CA ILE A 97 -2.87 -7.80 2.40
C ILE A 97 -3.88 -6.69 2.72
N ALA A 98 -3.72 -5.53 2.09
CA ALA A 98 -4.56 -4.36 2.32
C ALA A 98 -6.01 -4.59 1.83
N GLY A 99 -6.23 -5.54 0.92
CA GLY A 99 -7.55 -5.87 0.39
C GLY A 99 -8.04 -4.90 -0.69
N PHE A 100 -7.13 -4.14 -1.29
CA PHE A 100 -7.41 -3.22 -2.40
C PHE A 100 -7.34 -3.90 -3.78
N ASP A 101 -7.07 -5.21 -3.81
CA ASP A 101 -7.02 -5.98 -5.05
C ASP A 101 -8.37 -5.91 -5.79
N LYS A 102 -8.32 -5.35 -7.00
CA LYS A 102 -9.46 -5.17 -7.92
C LYS A 102 -9.97 -6.48 -8.52
N LYS A 103 -9.45 -7.65 -8.17
CA LYS A 103 -9.97 -8.94 -8.66
C LYS A 103 -10.02 -10.03 -7.59
N LYS A 104 -11.14 -10.07 -6.86
CA LYS A 104 -11.87 -11.32 -6.60
C LYS A 104 -13.37 -11.07 -6.79
N GLU A 105 -13.77 -10.80 -8.04
CA GLU A 105 -15.12 -11.17 -8.49
C GLU A 105 -15.17 -12.71 -8.45
N ASN A 106 -16.12 -13.25 -7.67
CA ASN A 106 -16.48 -14.67 -7.73
C ASN A 106 -17.20 -14.98 -9.04
#